data_AF-A0A1Q7YQ14-F1
#
_entry.id   AF-A0A1Q7YQ14-F1
#
_cell.length_a   1.000
_cell.length_b   1.000
_cell.length_c   1.000
_cell.angle_alpha   90.00
_cell.angle_beta   90.00
_cell.angle_gamma   90.00
#
_symmetry.space_group_name_H-M   'P 1'
#
loop_
_entity.id
_entity.type
_entity.pdbx_description
1 polymer ?
#
loop_
_entity_poly.entity_id
_entity_poly.type
_entity_poly.pdbx_seq_one_letter_code
_entity_poly.pdbx_strand_id
1 'polypeptide(L)'
;MAALPIIMAYAAPPANDNFASATVVASVPYSTSQSTLESTLEPLEPTPCNILGSTVWYTFTPAVTASVKITTLGSSYDTSVAVYTGSSVSSLSQVGCNDNAGGALSS
;
A
#
# COMPACT_ATOMS: atom_id res chain seq x y z
N MET A 1 -5.10 -40.86 -24.00
CA MET A 1 -4.77 -39.42 -24.10
C MET A 1 -5.27 -38.77 -22.83
N ALA A 2 -4.38 -38.51 -21.86
CA ALA A 2 -4.76 -37.87 -20.60
C ALA A 2 -4.67 -36.35 -20.80
N ALA A 3 -5.78 -35.64 -20.61
CA ALA A 3 -5.77 -34.20 -20.57
C ALA A 3 -5.22 -33.76 -19.21
N LEU A 4 -4.09 -33.04 -19.21
CA LEU A 4 -3.59 -32.35 -18.04
C LEU A 4 -4.59 -31.23 -17.69
N PRO A 5 -5.04 -31.11 -16.42
CA PRO A 5 -5.85 -29.97 -16.04
C PRO A 5 -5.01 -28.70 -16.18
N ILE A 6 -5.54 -27.72 -16.91
CA ILE A 6 -5.01 -26.35 -16.87
C ILE A 6 -5.38 -25.83 -15.49
N ILE A 7 -4.44 -25.93 -14.54
CA ILE A 7 -4.55 -25.24 -13.26
C ILE A 7 -4.28 -23.78 -13.58
N MET A 8 -5.35 -23.00 -13.72
CA MET A 8 -5.27 -21.54 -13.73
C MET A 8 -4.74 -21.13 -12.36
N ALA A 9 -3.44 -20.85 -12.25
CA ALA A 9 -2.88 -20.19 -11.08
C ALA A 9 -3.38 -18.75 -11.11
N TYR A 10 -4.54 -18.49 -10.51
CA TYR A 10 -4.94 -17.13 -10.16
C TYR A 10 -3.86 -16.61 -9.23
N ALA A 11 -3.07 -15.63 -9.68
CA ALA A 11 -2.14 -14.95 -8.80
C ALA A 11 -2.95 -14.35 -7.65
N ALA A 12 -2.60 -14.70 -6.41
CA ALA A 12 -3.30 -14.19 -5.24
C ALA A 12 -2.88 -12.74 -4.98
N PRO A 13 -3.78 -11.87 -4.48
CA PRO A 13 -3.40 -10.54 -4.01
C PRO A 13 -2.24 -10.61 -3.01
N PRO A 14 -1.44 -9.53 -2.88
CA PRO A 14 -0.36 -9.49 -1.89
C PRO A 14 -0.89 -9.69 -0.47
N ALA A 15 -0.02 -10.15 0.44
CA ALA A 15 -0.42 -10.48 1.81
C ALA A 15 -1.04 -9.29 2.59
N ASN A 16 -0.70 -8.07 2.22
CA ASN A 16 -1.19 -6.82 2.81
C ASN A 16 -2.16 -6.08 1.88
N ASP A 17 -2.93 -6.81 1.08
CA ASP A 17 -3.99 -6.26 0.24
C ASP A 17 -5.08 -5.56 1.07
N ASN A 18 -5.49 -6.16 2.19
CA ASN A 18 -6.51 -5.61 3.09
C ASN A 18 -5.87 -4.91 4.30
N PHE A 19 -6.53 -3.87 4.84
CA PHE A 19 -6.07 -3.11 6.02
C PHE A 19 -5.82 -4.01 7.23
N ALA A 20 -6.70 -4.99 7.46
CA ALA A 20 -6.57 -5.93 8.58
C ALA A 20 -5.31 -6.82 8.46
N SER A 21 -4.74 -6.94 7.26
CA SER A 21 -3.52 -7.72 6.97
C SER A 21 -2.32 -6.82 6.69
N ALA A 22 -2.36 -5.55 7.10
CA ALA A 22 -1.27 -4.60 6.89
C ALA A 22 0.09 -5.15 7.33
N THR A 23 1.10 -4.97 6.50
CA THR A 23 2.48 -5.38 6.84
C THR A 23 2.99 -4.50 7.98
N VAL A 24 3.44 -5.14 9.07
CA VAL A 24 3.99 -4.42 10.22
C VAL A 24 5.41 -3.95 9.91
N VAL A 25 5.61 -2.63 9.94
CA VAL A 25 6.94 -2.00 9.95
C VAL A 25 7.40 -1.90 11.39
N ALA A 26 8.22 -2.85 11.83
CA ALA A 26 8.64 -2.96 13.24
C ALA A 26 9.65 -1.87 13.67
N SER A 27 10.42 -1.33 12.73
CA SER A 27 11.43 -0.30 13.00
C SER A 27 11.75 0.50 11.74
N VAL A 28 12.23 1.73 11.92
CA VAL A 28 12.78 2.56 10.85
C VAL A 28 14.30 2.71 11.01
N PRO A 29 15.10 2.75 9.91
CA PRO A 29 14.66 2.73 8.51
C PRO A 29 14.11 1.36 8.06
N TYR A 30 13.14 1.41 7.16
CA TYR A 30 12.52 0.24 6.53
C TYR A 30 12.44 0.45 5.02
N SER A 31 12.73 -0.58 4.25
CA SER A 31 12.66 -0.57 2.79
C SER A 31 12.19 -1.91 2.27
N THR A 32 11.32 -1.90 1.26
CA THR A 32 10.83 -3.11 0.60
C THR A 32 10.54 -2.83 -0.87
N SER A 33 10.51 -3.88 -1.68
CA SER A 33 10.00 -3.85 -3.05
C SER A 33 8.76 -4.73 -3.10
N GLN A 34 7.64 -4.16 -3.53
CA GLN A 34 6.36 -4.85 -3.59
C GLN A 34 5.63 -4.48 -4.89
N SER A 35 5.02 -5.48 -5.51
CA SER A 35 4.08 -5.27 -6.61
C SER A 35 2.67 -5.05 -6.06
N THR A 36 1.95 -4.08 -6.63
CA THR A 36 0.52 -3.82 -6.38
C THR A 36 -0.37 -4.28 -7.55
N LEU A 37 0.17 -5.10 -8.46
CA LEU A 37 -0.51 -5.47 -9.70
C LEU A 37 -1.83 -6.23 -9.45
N GLU A 38 -1.80 -7.15 -8.49
CA GLU A 38 -2.95 -8.00 -8.11
C GLU A 38 -3.61 -7.52 -6.82
N SER A 39 -3.26 -6.33 -6.33
CA SER A 39 -3.93 -5.75 -5.18
C SER A 39 -5.27 -5.14 -5.58
N THR A 40 -6.16 -4.98 -4.62
CA THR A 40 -7.54 -4.53 -4.80
C THR A 40 -7.79 -3.26 -4.00
N LEU A 41 -9.02 -2.74 -4.08
CA LEU A 41 -9.51 -1.73 -3.14
C LEU A 41 -10.49 -2.44 -2.21
N GLU A 42 -10.23 -2.45 -0.90
CA GLU A 42 -11.19 -3.00 0.03
C GLU A 42 -12.39 -2.04 0.23
N PRO A 43 -13.57 -2.54 0.63
CA PRO A 43 -14.70 -1.67 0.94
C PRO A 43 -14.37 -0.67 2.05
N LEU A 44 -14.76 0.59 1.85
CA LEU A 44 -14.55 1.71 2.78
C LEU A 44 -13.12 2.24 2.86
N GLU A 45 -12.21 1.86 1.95
CA GLU A 45 -10.94 2.55 1.85
C GLU A 45 -11.14 4.04 1.57
N PRO A 46 -10.42 4.91 2.29
CA PRO A 46 -10.38 6.30 1.93
C PRO A 46 -9.73 6.47 0.56
N THR A 47 -10.13 7.52 -0.17
CA THR A 47 -9.46 7.95 -1.40
C THR A 47 -8.55 9.15 -1.09
N PRO A 48 -7.23 8.97 -0.90
CA PRO A 48 -6.32 10.06 -0.58
C PRO A 48 -5.75 10.73 -1.82
N CYS A 49 -5.65 12.07 -1.80
CA CYS A 49 -5.01 12.92 -2.83
C CYS A 49 -5.68 12.85 -4.21
N ASN A 50 -5.82 11.65 -4.77
CA ASN A 50 -6.45 11.33 -6.02
C ASN A 50 -7.10 9.92 -5.96
N ILE A 51 -7.82 9.55 -7.02
CA ILE A 51 -8.42 8.23 -7.17
C ILE A 51 -7.31 7.18 -7.28
N LEU A 52 -7.38 6.15 -6.43
CA LEU A 52 -6.48 5.01 -6.44
C LEU A 52 -7.07 3.87 -7.28
N GLY A 53 -6.22 3.10 -7.93
CA GLY A 53 -6.62 1.86 -8.64
C GLY A 53 -6.61 0.64 -7.72
N SER A 54 -5.64 0.58 -6.81
CA SER A 54 -5.48 -0.46 -5.81
C SER A 54 -4.58 0.04 -4.68
N THR A 55 -4.63 -0.62 -3.52
CA THR A 55 -3.83 -0.24 -2.35
C THR A 55 -3.05 -1.43 -1.83
N VAL A 56 -2.04 -1.13 -1.00
CA VAL A 56 -1.39 -2.10 -0.12
C VAL A 56 -1.15 -1.41 1.22
N TRP A 57 -1.35 -2.15 2.31
CA TRP A 57 -1.36 -1.57 3.64
C TRP A 57 -0.08 -1.86 4.43
N TYR A 58 0.38 -0.83 5.13
CA TYR A 58 1.49 -0.93 6.08
C TYR A 58 1.05 -0.29 7.38
N THR A 59 1.49 -0.86 8.51
CA THR A 59 1.26 -0.29 9.83
C THR A 59 2.58 -0.04 10.55
N PHE A 60 2.67 1.12 11.20
CA PHE A 60 3.85 1.56 11.92
C PHE A 60 3.42 2.23 13.23
N THR A 61 4.00 1.77 14.34
CA THR A 61 3.82 2.42 15.65
C THR A 61 5.14 3.10 16.05
N PRO A 62 5.21 4.44 16.03
CA PRO A 62 6.43 5.15 16.40
C PRO A 62 6.68 5.03 17.91
N ALA A 63 7.94 4.75 18.30
CA ALA A 63 8.33 4.70 19.71
C ALA A 63 8.37 6.08 20.39
N VAL A 64 8.57 7.13 19.59
CA VAL A 64 8.62 8.53 20.02
C VAL A 64 8.01 9.43 18.94
N THR A 65 7.52 10.60 19.32
CA THR A 65 7.09 11.61 18.35
C THR A 65 8.28 12.05 17.51
N ALA A 66 8.24 11.77 16.21
CA ALA A 66 9.29 12.12 15.26
C ALA A 66 8.70 12.34 13.86
N SER A 67 9.44 13.07 13.03
CA SER A 67 9.15 13.18 11.61
C SER A 67 9.60 11.91 10.88
N VAL A 68 8.72 11.35 10.05
CA VAL A 68 9.03 10.19 9.19
C VAL A 68 9.02 10.65 7.74
N LYS A 69 10.03 10.25 6.98
CA LYS A 69 10.07 10.43 5.53
C LYS A 69 9.71 9.10 4.86
N ILE A 70 8.74 9.16 3.96
CA ILE A 70 8.37 8.04 3.09
C ILE A 70 8.71 8.45 1.66
N THR A 71 9.21 7.51 0.86
CA THR A 71 9.50 7.70 -0.56
C THR A 71 9.21 6.40 -1.30
N THR A 72 8.69 6.53 -2.51
CA THR A 72 8.43 5.46 -3.46
C THR A 72 9.28 5.62 -4.73
N LEU A 73 10.22 6.57 -4.73
CA LEU A 73 11.24 6.74 -5.76
C LEU A 73 11.91 5.41 -6.11
N GLY A 74 12.02 5.16 -7.42
CA GLY A 74 12.51 3.88 -7.97
C GLY A 74 11.40 2.91 -8.37
N SER A 75 10.13 3.25 -8.11
CA SER A 75 8.98 2.49 -8.65
C SER A 75 8.89 2.62 -10.17
N SER A 76 8.46 1.55 -10.84
CA SER A 76 8.32 1.51 -12.30
C SER A 76 6.95 2.00 -12.80
N TYR A 77 6.12 2.53 -11.91
CA TYR A 77 4.77 3.02 -12.16
C TYR A 77 4.45 4.19 -11.22
N ASP A 78 3.38 4.93 -11.53
CA ASP A 78 2.92 6.07 -10.74
C ASP A 78 2.37 5.61 -9.38
N THR A 79 2.85 6.22 -8.30
CA THR A 79 2.47 5.83 -6.93
C THR A 79 1.97 7.01 -6.14
N SER A 80 0.91 6.78 -5.38
CA SER A 80 0.44 7.68 -4.32
C SER A 80 0.65 7.02 -2.96
N VAL A 81 0.98 7.83 -1.94
CA VAL A 81 1.12 7.40 -0.56
C VAL A 81 0.27 8.25 0.36
N ALA A 82 -0.39 7.62 1.32
CA ALA A 82 -1.15 8.31 2.35
C ALA A 82 -0.87 7.72 3.72
N VAL A 83 -0.89 8.59 4.74
CA VAL A 83 -0.67 8.24 6.13
C VAL A 83 -1.96 8.50 6.89
N TYR A 84 -2.39 7.51 7.66
CA TYR A 84 -3.59 7.58 8.47
C TYR A 84 -3.30 7.26 9.93
N THR A 85 -4.19 7.71 10.80
CA THR A 85 -4.35 7.22 12.16
C THR A 85 -5.73 6.59 12.32
N GLY A 86 -5.84 5.54 13.13
CA GLY A 86 -7.08 4.81 13.33
C GLY A 86 -6.82 3.30 13.47
N SER A 87 -7.87 2.54 13.80
CA SER A 87 -7.80 1.10 14.05
C SER A 87 -8.68 0.26 13.13
N SER A 88 -9.48 0.89 12.26
CA SER A 88 -10.25 0.22 11.22
C SER A 88 -10.30 1.09 9.96
N VAL A 89 -10.38 0.43 8.80
CA VAL A 89 -10.49 1.10 7.49
C VAL A 89 -11.66 2.10 7.46
N SER A 90 -12.78 1.74 8.09
CA SER A 90 -13.99 2.56 8.14
C SER A 90 -13.89 3.82 9.00
N SER A 91 -12.80 4.01 9.75
CA SER A 91 -12.62 5.13 10.68
C SER A 91 -11.20 5.71 10.66
N LEU A 92 -10.54 5.66 9.50
CA LEU A 92 -9.22 6.26 9.33
C LEU A 92 -9.32 7.79 9.25
N SER A 93 -8.42 8.46 9.98
CA SER A 93 -8.19 9.90 9.88
C SER A 93 -6.88 10.15 9.15
N GLN A 94 -6.94 10.83 8.01
CA GLN A 94 -5.78 11.13 7.19
C GLN A 94 -4.88 12.17 7.88
N VAL A 95 -3.61 11.82 8.06
CA VAL A 95 -2.57 12.73 8.55
C VAL A 95 -1.98 13.53 7.39
N GLY A 96 -1.80 12.88 6.24
CA GLY A 96 -1.27 13.49 5.03
C GLY A 96 -1.30 12.51 3.87
N CYS A 97 -1.18 13.02 2.66
CA CYS A 97 -1.00 12.21 1.47
C CYS A 97 -0.06 12.93 0.50
N ASN A 98 0.54 12.16 -0.39
CA ASN A 98 1.33 12.66 -1.50
C ASN A 98 1.13 11.75 -2.72
N ASP A 99 0.60 12.31 -3.79
CA ASP A 99 0.48 11.64 -5.09
C ASP A 99 1.53 12.09 -6.10
N ASN A 100 2.32 13.12 -5.78
CA ASN A 100 3.30 13.71 -6.69
C ASN A 100 4.59 14.10 -5.94
N ALA A 101 5.74 13.58 -6.36
CA ALA A 101 6.99 14.34 -6.23
C ALA A 101 7.31 14.99 -7.58
N GLY A 102 7.82 16.23 -7.54
CA GLY A 102 8.11 17.01 -8.74
C GLY A 102 8.95 16.23 -9.75
N GLY A 103 8.33 15.79 -10.85
CA GLY A 103 8.97 15.18 -12.01
C GLY A 103 8.63 13.71 -12.22
N ALA A 104 7.53 13.45 -12.94
CA ALA A 104 7.20 12.29 -13.78
C ALA A 104 7.40 10.84 -13.30
N LEU A 105 7.97 10.56 -12.13
CA LEU A 105 8.14 9.19 -11.62
C LEU A 105 8.09 9.18 -10.08
N SER A 106 6.87 9.24 -9.53
CA SER A 106 6.50 8.77 -8.18
C SER A 106 7.22 9.43 -6.97
N SER A 107 6.57 9.38 -5.80
CA SER A 107 6.76 10.29 -4.66
C SER A 107 8.02 10.15 -3.79
#